data_AF-A0A1B3MR54-F1
#
_entry.id   AF-A0A1B3MR54-F1
#
_cell.length_a   1.000
_cell.length_b   1.000
_cell.length_c   1.000
_cell.angle_alpha   90.00
_cell.angle_beta   90.00
_cell.angle_gamma   90.00
#
_symmetry.space_group_name_H-M   'P 1'
#
loop_
_entity.id
_entity.type
_entity.pdbx_description
1 polymer ?
#
loop_
_entity_poly.entity_id
_entity_poly.type
_entity_poly.pdbx_seq_one_letter_code
_entity_poly.pdbx_strand_id
1 'polypeptide(L)'
;MKRTTVSKFGLLALFSASVVFAQADGGPDGVAMKESDPGIPVTDPLVQEKCGACHALDAKGNMSRISWVRTTPEGWAQVIKRMVRLNGLPITPEESRAVVKSLSASHGLAPQEALPVMYLAEKRTIDETNIPNETMRGACAVCHSFAQPLSWRRSKTEWKSLQDLHVAMYSQADAQYRRPAEDSEQPEGRDPKDKMLRGEYALGYMAKAAPLHTPEWAAWRSRQSVPRLAGEWLVVASAPGQGRFVGAFSVKPGKSADEFVTSSTLKSLTDGSTVSRSGAGIVYAGYSWRGSSKGAAAAGKPDDLASAARETMWFAPDQQSAQGRWYWGDYQEFGLDVKLIRATAAPAVLAVVPGPVKVGTKGAQFRIIGHNMSVSLSASDIDLGAGVTATKIVSARPEELVVTADVAANAPSGQRDVAIGGAVLEKAYPVYSKIDYIKVTPETAVSRLGGIKFPKGYAQFEAIGFENGMDGKQGTADDIAVGPVDVTWSTQEFLAVYYDDDAKYVGALSPAALFTPNVEGPNPERRFGRNNYGDVWVVATAKSEKDKFGKPLSARAYMVVTVPAYQKWDQPEVSQ
;
A
#
# COMPACT_ATOMS: atom_id res chain seq x y z
N MET A 1 -69.22 -43.02 45.60
CA MET A 1 -68.54 -44.05 44.79
C MET A 1 -68.17 -43.42 43.45
N LYS A 2 -66.88 -43.48 43.09
CA LYS A 2 -66.28 -43.25 41.74
C LYS A 2 -66.42 -41.84 41.14
N ARG A 3 -65.44 -40.96 41.39
CA ARG A 3 -64.19 -40.69 40.64
C ARG A 3 -64.40 -39.97 39.31
N THR A 4 -64.22 -38.65 39.41
CA THR A 4 -64.02 -37.64 38.37
C THR A 4 -62.68 -37.86 37.65
N THR A 5 -62.66 -37.73 36.33
CA THR A 5 -61.41 -37.64 35.55
C THR A 5 -61.40 -36.31 34.82
N VAL A 6 -60.66 -35.33 35.36
CA VAL A 6 -60.34 -34.07 34.71
C VAL A 6 -59.07 -34.29 33.91
N SER A 7 -59.16 -34.21 32.59
CA SER A 7 -58.00 -34.25 31.70
C SER A 7 -57.29 -32.89 31.74
N LYS A 8 -56.09 -32.86 32.31
CA LYS A 8 -55.20 -31.68 32.31
C LYS A 8 -54.51 -31.60 30.95
N PHE A 9 -54.85 -30.61 30.13
CA PHE A 9 -53.98 -30.15 29.06
C PHE A 9 -52.81 -29.38 29.69
N GLY A 10 -51.64 -30.03 29.78
CA GLY A 10 -50.39 -29.40 30.18
C GLY A 10 -49.83 -28.58 29.04
N LEU A 11 -49.77 -27.25 29.23
CA LEU A 11 -49.01 -26.34 28.40
C LEU A 11 -47.52 -26.60 28.67
N LEU A 12 -46.84 -27.35 27.81
CA LEU A 12 -45.39 -27.51 27.87
C LEU A 12 -44.76 -26.20 27.34
N ALA A 13 -44.39 -25.30 28.25
CA ALA A 13 -43.46 -24.23 27.94
C ALA A 13 -42.08 -24.86 27.67
N LEU A 14 -41.74 -25.05 26.39
CA LEU A 14 -40.39 -25.36 25.94
C LEU A 14 -39.51 -24.12 26.20
N PHE A 15 -38.94 -24.05 27.40
CA PHE A 15 -37.75 -23.25 27.62
C PHE A 15 -36.61 -23.90 26.85
N SER A 16 -36.31 -23.36 25.67
CA SER A 16 -35.07 -23.62 24.94
C SER A 16 -33.92 -23.05 25.76
N ALA A 17 -33.45 -23.80 26.75
CA ALA A 17 -32.17 -23.53 27.38
C ALA A 17 -31.09 -23.68 26.30
N SER A 18 -30.50 -22.57 25.89
CA SER A 18 -29.30 -22.55 25.07
C SER A 18 -28.24 -23.42 25.75
N VAL A 19 -27.91 -24.55 25.15
CA VAL A 19 -26.84 -25.42 25.63
C VAL A 19 -25.53 -24.69 25.38
N VAL A 20 -25.09 -23.94 26.38
CA VAL A 20 -23.73 -23.38 26.46
C VAL A 20 -22.83 -24.49 26.96
N PHE A 21 -22.33 -25.33 26.05
CA PHE A 21 -21.19 -26.20 26.30
C PHE A 21 -20.31 -26.26 25.07
N ALA A 22 -19.34 -25.35 25.01
CA ALA A 22 -18.19 -25.48 24.11
C ALA A 22 -16.99 -24.72 24.70
N GLN A 23 -16.61 -25.01 25.96
CA GLN A 23 -15.32 -24.62 26.53
C GLN A 23 -14.99 -25.33 27.84
N ALA A 24 -15.46 -26.57 28.03
CA ALA A 24 -14.92 -27.43 29.07
C ALA A 24 -13.77 -28.25 28.47
N ASP A 25 -12.55 -27.98 28.92
CA ASP A 25 -11.37 -28.79 28.62
C ASP A 25 -11.63 -30.25 29.05
N GLY A 26 -11.52 -31.21 28.12
CA GLY A 26 -11.44 -32.63 28.47
C GLY A 26 -12.31 -33.64 27.70
N GLY A 27 -12.78 -33.34 26.49
CA GLY A 27 -13.41 -34.34 25.62
C GLY A 27 -12.38 -35.29 24.96
N PRO A 28 -12.64 -36.61 24.81
CA PRO A 28 -11.64 -37.60 24.37
C PRO A 28 -11.15 -37.44 22.92
N ASP A 29 -11.87 -36.71 22.08
CA ASP A 29 -11.58 -36.56 20.65
C ASP A 29 -11.20 -35.11 20.24
N GLY A 30 -10.99 -34.23 21.21
CA GLY A 30 -10.48 -32.88 20.98
C GLY A 30 -9.00 -32.79 21.31
N VAL A 31 -8.10 -33.04 20.37
CA VAL A 31 -6.75 -32.47 20.47
C VAL A 31 -6.90 -30.96 20.26
N ALA A 32 -7.40 -30.25 21.28
CA ALA A 32 -7.28 -28.81 21.35
C ALA A 32 -5.78 -28.53 21.28
N MET A 33 -5.32 -28.00 20.14
CA MET A 33 -3.90 -27.74 19.95
C MET A 33 -3.46 -26.76 21.03
N LYS A 34 -2.72 -27.28 22.01
CA LYS A 34 -2.29 -26.52 23.16
C LYS A 34 -1.29 -25.47 22.71
N GLU A 35 -1.51 -24.22 23.12
CA GLU A 35 -0.56 -23.15 22.87
C GLU A 35 0.78 -23.45 23.55
N SER A 36 1.86 -23.32 22.78
CA SER A 36 3.24 -23.49 23.25
C SER A 36 3.96 -22.15 23.42
N ASP A 37 3.51 -21.12 22.72
CA ASP A 37 4.04 -19.77 22.83
C ASP A 37 3.42 -19.04 24.04
N PRO A 38 4.19 -18.23 24.79
CA PRO A 38 3.63 -17.36 25.82
C PRO A 38 2.57 -16.41 25.24
N GLY A 39 1.37 -16.42 25.81
CA GLY A 39 0.29 -15.49 25.43
C GLY A 39 0.62 -14.03 25.80
N ILE A 40 0.04 -13.10 25.05
CA ILE A 40 0.06 -11.66 25.33
C ILE A 40 -1.21 -11.31 26.11
N PRO A 41 -1.10 -10.84 27.37
CA PRO A 41 -2.28 -10.54 28.17
C PRO A 41 -3.12 -9.41 27.57
N VAL A 42 -4.44 -9.57 27.61
CA VAL A 42 -5.41 -8.52 27.24
C VAL A 42 -5.80 -7.80 28.53
N THR A 43 -5.39 -6.54 28.66
CA THR A 43 -5.57 -5.76 29.91
C THR A 43 -6.66 -4.71 29.82
N ASP A 44 -7.18 -4.45 28.62
CA ASP A 44 -8.20 -3.43 28.38
C ASP A 44 -9.59 -3.92 28.80
N PRO A 45 -10.27 -3.23 29.74
CA PRO A 45 -11.56 -3.67 30.26
C PRO A 45 -12.66 -3.76 29.19
N LEU A 46 -12.63 -2.87 28.19
CA LEU A 46 -13.63 -2.89 27.12
C LEU A 46 -13.43 -4.11 26.22
N VAL A 47 -12.17 -4.47 25.91
CA VAL A 47 -11.88 -5.69 25.16
C VAL A 47 -12.35 -6.91 25.96
N GLN A 48 -12.05 -6.97 27.26
CA GLN A 48 -12.48 -8.05 28.14
C GLN A 48 -14.02 -8.16 28.21
N GLU A 49 -14.71 -7.04 28.36
CA GLU A 49 -16.18 -6.98 28.40
C GLU A 49 -16.81 -7.48 27.10
N LYS A 50 -16.35 -6.98 25.95
CA LYS A 50 -16.96 -7.31 24.65
C LYS A 50 -16.59 -8.71 24.16
N CYS A 51 -15.40 -9.20 24.47
CA CYS A 51 -14.91 -10.47 23.94
C CYS A 51 -15.02 -11.64 24.92
N GLY A 52 -15.12 -11.38 26.23
CA GLY A 52 -14.99 -12.37 27.31
C GLY A 52 -16.06 -13.46 27.35
N ALA A 53 -17.24 -13.21 26.76
CA ALA A 53 -18.30 -14.22 26.68
C ALA A 53 -17.90 -15.45 25.83
N CYS A 54 -17.02 -15.26 24.83
CA CYS A 54 -16.51 -16.34 23.97
C CYS A 54 -15.02 -16.63 24.19
N HIS A 55 -14.26 -15.62 24.63
CA HIS A 55 -12.83 -15.67 24.85
C HIS A 55 -12.52 -15.45 26.32
N ALA A 56 -12.84 -16.43 27.16
CA ALA A 56 -12.65 -16.33 28.61
C ALA A 56 -11.20 -15.99 28.99
N LEU A 57 -11.05 -15.17 30.02
CA LEU A 57 -9.76 -14.83 30.61
C LEU A 57 -9.19 -16.01 31.40
N ASP A 58 -7.93 -16.34 31.15
CA ASP A 58 -7.18 -17.25 32.01
C ASP A 58 -6.56 -16.53 33.21
N ALA A 59 -5.92 -17.29 34.11
CA ALA A 59 -5.28 -16.75 35.31
C ALA A 59 -4.10 -15.79 35.02
N LYS A 60 -3.59 -15.75 33.78
CA LYS A 60 -2.51 -14.87 33.33
C LYS A 60 -3.05 -13.64 32.58
N GLY A 61 -4.36 -13.49 32.46
CA GLY A 61 -5.01 -12.42 31.71
C GLY A 61 -4.99 -12.64 30.20
N ASN A 62 -4.71 -13.85 29.73
CA ASN A 62 -4.83 -14.17 28.31
C ASN A 62 -6.29 -14.48 27.96
N MET A 63 -6.69 -14.09 26.75
CA MET A 63 -7.97 -14.45 26.15
C MET A 63 -7.71 -15.39 24.98
N SER A 64 -8.46 -16.50 24.89
CA SER A 64 -8.29 -17.48 23.82
C SER A 64 -8.26 -16.81 22.45
N ARG A 65 -7.38 -17.27 21.55
CA ARG A 65 -7.11 -16.69 20.22
C ARG A 65 -6.46 -15.30 20.25
N ILE A 66 -7.08 -14.32 20.91
CA ILE A 66 -6.68 -12.90 20.91
C ILE A 66 -5.23 -12.74 21.39
N SER A 67 -4.88 -13.42 22.48
CA SER A 67 -3.54 -13.36 23.08
C SER A 67 -2.41 -13.99 22.25
N TRP A 68 -2.73 -14.68 21.15
CA TRP A 68 -1.76 -15.38 20.30
C TRP A 68 -1.73 -14.87 18.86
N VAL A 69 -2.29 -13.68 18.62
CA VAL A 69 -2.21 -12.99 17.32
C VAL A 69 -1.85 -11.52 17.50
N ARG A 70 -1.11 -10.97 16.53
CA ARG A 70 -0.86 -9.54 16.37
C ARG A 70 -1.06 -9.14 14.92
N THR A 71 -1.51 -7.90 14.67
CA THR A 71 -1.74 -7.40 13.31
C THR A 71 -1.79 -5.86 13.25
N THR A 72 -2.05 -5.33 12.06
CA THR A 72 -2.26 -3.90 11.77
C THR A 72 -3.62 -3.42 12.30
N PRO A 73 -3.85 -2.09 12.39
CA PRO A 73 -5.16 -1.56 12.74
C PRO A 73 -6.28 -2.04 11.82
N GLU A 74 -6.00 -2.17 10.52
CA GLU A 74 -6.95 -2.72 9.53
C GLU A 74 -7.29 -4.18 9.84
N GLY A 75 -6.29 -5.01 10.16
CA GLY A 75 -6.51 -6.41 10.51
C GLY A 75 -7.41 -6.56 11.73
N TRP A 76 -7.20 -5.74 12.77
CA TRP A 76 -8.07 -5.71 13.95
C TRP A 76 -9.49 -5.26 13.62
N ALA A 77 -9.65 -4.20 12.83
CA ALA A 77 -10.96 -3.71 12.40
C ALA A 77 -11.73 -4.78 11.61
N GLN A 78 -11.04 -5.50 10.73
CA GLN A 78 -11.62 -6.59 9.94
C GLN A 78 -12.03 -7.79 10.81
N VAL A 79 -11.23 -8.17 11.80
CA VAL A 79 -11.59 -9.24 12.75
C VAL A 79 -12.84 -8.86 13.54
N ILE A 80 -12.93 -7.64 14.08
CA ILE A 80 -14.10 -7.19 14.84
C ILE A 80 -15.33 -7.17 13.93
N LYS A 81 -15.20 -6.66 12.70
CA LYS A 81 -16.28 -6.67 11.70
C LYS A 81 -16.77 -8.08 11.38
N ARG A 82 -15.86 -9.05 11.29
CA ARG A 82 -16.19 -10.47 11.12
C ARG A 82 -16.96 -11.01 12.34
N MET A 83 -16.55 -10.69 13.57
CA MET A 83 -17.26 -11.10 14.79
C MET A 83 -18.67 -10.50 14.86
N VAL A 84 -18.86 -9.24 14.45
CA VAL A 84 -20.19 -8.62 14.37
C VAL A 84 -21.06 -9.38 13.35
N ARG A 85 -20.53 -9.64 12.15
CA ARG A 85 -21.31 -10.21 11.03
C ARG A 85 -21.61 -11.71 11.17
N LEU A 86 -20.66 -12.48 11.67
CA LEU A 86 -20.76 -13.95 11.69
C LEU A 86 -21.13 -14.50 13.08
N ASN A 87 -20.76 -13.78 14.14
CA ASN A 87 -20.93 -14.24 15.52
C ASN A 87 -21.86 -13.34 16.34
N GLY A 88 -22.43 -12.28 15.73
CA GLY A 88 -23.42 -11.42 16.37
C GLY A 88 -22.90 -10.56 17.52
N LEU A 89 -21.59 -10.24 17.55
CA LEU A 89 -20.98 -9.42 18.61
C LEU A 89 -21.71 -8.08 18.78
N PRO A 90 -22.33 -7.82 19.95
CA PRO A 90 -22.96 -6.52 20.22
C PRO A 90 -21.88 -5.49 20.60
N ILE A 91 -21.61 -4.56 19.69
CA ILE A 91 -20.63 -3.49 19.91
C ILE A 91 -21.05 -2.25 19.12
N THR A 92 -20.90 -1.07 19.73
CA THR A 92 -21.14 0.21 19.06
C THR A 92 -19.96 0.60 18.17
N PRO A 93 -20.14 1.50 17.19
CA PRO A 93 -19.03 2.02 16.39
C PRO A 93 -17.92 2.66 17.24
N GLU A 94 -18.28 3.36 18.31
CA GLU A 94 -17.37 4.02 19.24
C GLU A 94 -16.52 2.99 20.00
N GLU A 95 -17.17 1.98 20.59
CA GLU A 95 -16.49 0.89 21.29
C GLU A 95 -15.59 0.10 20.33
N SER A 96 -16.06 -0.17 19.10
CA SER A 96 -15.26 -0.86 18.08
C SER A 96 -13.97 -0.11 17.77
N ARG A 97 -14.03 1.21 17.57
CA ARG A 97 -12.82 2.04 17.36
C ARG A 97 -11.90 2.00 18.59
N ALA A 98 -12.43 2.03 19.80
CA ALA A 98 -11.65 1.93 21.03
C ALA A 98 -10.95 0.56 21.16
N VAL A 99 -11.66 -0.54 20.86
CA VAL A 99 -11.09 -1.90 20.84
C VAL A 99 -9.98 -2.01 19.78
N VAL A 100 -10.20 -1.52 18.55
CA VAL A 100 -9.15 -1.50 17.51
C VAL A 100 -7.92 -0.75 18.00
N LYS A 101 -8.10 0.42 18.60
CA LYS A 101 -7.00 1.25 19.12
C LYS A 101 -6.22 0.50 20.21
N SER A 102 -6.93 -0.10 21.16
CA SER A 102 -6.34 -0.85 22.27
C SER A 102 -5.57 -2.09 21.80
N LEU A 103 -6.16 -2.89 20.92
CA LEU A 103 -5.52 -4.07 20.34
C LEU A 103 -4.37 -3.70 19.40
N SER A 104 -4.47 -2.60 18.66
CA SER A 104 -3.34 -2.12 17.84
C SER A 104 -2.15 -1.68 18.70
N ALA A 105 -2.38 -1.14 19.90
CA ALA A 105 -1.31 -0.78 20.81
C ALA A 105 -0.65 -2.02 21.46
N SER A 106 -1.47 -2.92 22.02
CA SER A 106 -1.01 -4.07 22.80
C SER A 106 -0.61 -5.28 21.94
N HIS A 107 -1.33 -5.50 20.84
CA HIS A 107 -1.18 -6.63 19.90
C HIS A 107 -0.95 -6.11 18.46
N GLY A 108 -0.21 -5.02 18.34
CA GLY A 108 0.21 -4.45 17.06
C GLY A 108 1.49 -5.05 16.50
N LEU A 109 1.84 -4.61 15.29
CA LEU A 109 3.16 -4.87 14.68
C LEU A 109 4.17 -3.80 15.09
N ALA A 110 5.44 -4.17 15.21
CA ALA A 110 6.54 -3.21 15.25
C ALA A 110 6.67 -2.45 13.91
N PRO A 111 7.25 -1.24 13.91
CA PRO A 111 7.49 -0.47 12.69
C PRO A 111 8.23 -1.27 11.61
N GLN A 112 9.24 -2.06 12.00
CA GLN A 112 10.05 -2.90 11.12
C GLN A 112 9.27 -4.10 10.57
N GLU A 113 8.31 -4.62 11.34
CA GLU A 113 7.44 -5.72 10.90
C GLU A 113 6.39 -5.24 9.89
N ALA A 114 5.89 -4.02 10.05
CA ALA A 114 4.86 -3.44 9.18
C ALA A 114 5.43 -2.89 7.87
N LEU A 115 6.62 -2.27 7.91
CA LEU A 115 7.19 -1.55 6.77
C LEU A 115 7.19 -2.35 5.45
N PRO A 116 7.61 -3.64 5.40
CA PRO A 116 7.66 -4.40 4.16
C PRO A 116 6.28 -4.69 3.52
N VAL A 117 5.20 -4.56 4.29
CA VAL A 117 3.82 -4.86 3.85
C VAL A 117 2.91 -3.62 3.86
N MET A 118 3.47 -2.43 4.09
CA MET A 118 2.70 -1.17 4.14
C MET A 118 1.94 -0.90 2.85
N TYR A 119 2.41 -1.41 1.70
CA TYR A 119 1.74 -1.26 0.41
C TYR A 119 0.27 -1.75 0.44
N LEU A 120 -0.05 -2.74 1.27
CA LEU A 120 -1.41 -3.23 1.46
C LEU A 120 -2.31 -2.20 2.15
N ALA A 121 -1.82 -1.56 3.22
CA ALA A 121 -2.55 -0.52 3.94
C ALA A 121 -2.59 0.81 3.15
N GLU A 122 -1.60 1.04 2.28
CA GLU A 122 -1.55 2.15 1.32
C GLU A 122 -2.41 1.90 0.08
N LYS A 123 -3.00 0.70 -0.04
CA LYS A 123 -3.85 0.30 -1.17
C LYS A 123 -3.15 0.45 -2.51
N ARG A 124 -1.89 0.03 -2.58
CA ARG A 124 -1.11 -0.04 -3.82
C ARG A 124 -1.37 -1.35 -4.53
N THR A 125 -1.66 -1.27 -5.81
CA THR A 125 -1.62 -2.43 -6.71
C THR A 125 -0.19 -2.58 -7.20
N ILE A 126 0.50 -3.64 -6.74
CA ILE A 126 1.88 -3.94 -7.11
C ILE A 126 2.02 -5.41 -7.48
N ASP A 127 3.07 -5.71 -8.24
CA ASP A 127 3.55 -7.08 -8.37
C ASP A 127 4.30 -7.49 -7.09
N GLU A 128 3.78 -8.50 -6.40
CA GLU A 128 4.35 -8.97 -5.14
C GLU A 128 5.61 -9.81 -5.37
N THR A 129 6.77 -9.18 -5.15
CA THR A 129 8.10 -9.82 -5.26
C THR A 129 8.55 -10.53 -3.99
N ASN A 130 7.78 -10.40 -2.90
CA ASN A 130 8.06 -10.99 -1.59
C ASN A 130 7.49 -12.42 -1.43
N ILE A 131 6.85 -12.97 -2.45
CA ILE A 131 6.37 -14.36 -2.46
C ILE A 131 7.59 -15.26 -2.70
N PRO A 132 7.94 -16.17 -1.76
CA PRO A 132 9.23 -16.86 -1.77
C PRO A 132 9.34 -17.93 -2.88
N ASN A 133 8.23 -18.52 -3.31
CA ASN A 133 8.16 -19.58 -4.32
C ASN A 133 6.71 -19.84 -4.77
N GLU A 134 6.55 -20.71 -5.77
CA GLU A 134 5.25 -21.03 -6.37
C GLU A 134 4.35 -21.86 -5.44
N THR A 135 4.95 -22.66 -4.56
CA THR A 135 4.21 -23.39 -3.51
C THR A 135 3.48 -22.42 -2.57
N MET A 136 4.17 -21.38 -2.09
CA MET A 136 3.56 -20.32 -1.28
C MET A 136 2.60 -19.46 -2.07
N ARG A 137 2.91 -19.15 -3.34
CA ARG A 137 1.97 -18.46 -4.24
C ARG A 137 0.66 -19.22 -4.31
N GLY A 138 0.74 -20.52 -4.60
CA GLY A 138 -0.38 -21.44 -4.72
C GLY A 138 -1.16 -21.64 -3.42
N ALA A 139 -0.49 -21.60 -2.26
CA ALA A 139 -1.12 -21.78 -0.96
C ALA A 139 -1.79 -20.50 -0.42
N CYS A 140 -1.14 -19.35 -0.57
CA CYS A 140 -1.45 -18.15 0.22
C CYS A 140 -1.68 -16.87 -0.61
N ALA A 141 -1.46 -16.88 -1.93
CA ALA A 141 -1.51 -15.67 -2.76
C ALA A 141 -2.37 -15.81 -4.04
N VAL A 142 -3.16 -16.88 -4.18
CA VAL A 142 -4.05 -17.06 -5.35
C VAL A 142 -5.34 -16.24 -5.23
N CYS A 143 -5.81 -16.00 -4.00
CA CYS A 143 -7.11 -15.36 -3.76
C CYS A 143 -7.02 -13.90 -3.31
N HIS A 144 -5.97 -13.57 -2.55
CA HIS A 144 -5.70 -12.24 -2.00
C HIS A 144 -4.18 -12.00 -1.99
N SER A 145 -3.78 -10.76 -1.73
CA SER A 145 -2.36 -10.38 -1.62
C SER A 145 -1.63 -11.21 -0.54
N PHE A 146 -0.37 -11.54 -0.79
CA PHE A 146 0.52 -12.21 0.15
C PHE A 146 0.96 -11.31 1.31
N ALA A 147 0.91 -9.98 1.14
CA ALA A 147 1.03 -9.07 2.29
C ALA A 147 -0.07 -9.29 3.33
N GLN A 148 -1.26 -9.81 2.96
CA GLN A 148 -2.32 -10.04 3.94
C GLN A 148 -1.83 -10.98 5.04
N PRO A 149 -1.40 -12.24 4.80
CA PRO A 149 -0.85 -13.07 5.87
C PRO A 149 0.43 -12.49 6.49
N LEU A 150 1.31 -11.82 5.73
CA LEU A 150 2.52 -11.19 6.30
C LEU A 150 2.23 -9.95 7.17
N SER A 151 1.01 -9.39 7.12
CA SER A 151 0.53 -8.34 8.02
C SER A 151 0.02 -8.88 9.37
N TRP A 152 0.21 -10.17 9.63
CA TRP A 152 -0.10 -10.84 10.90
C TRP A 152 1.15 -11.47 11.50
N ARG A 153 1.11 -11.67 12.82
CA ARG A 153 2.08 -12.47 13.57
C ARG A 153 1.28 -13.39 14.48
N ARG A 154 1.52 -14.69 14.41
CA ARG A 154 0.68 -15.69 15.10
C ARG A 154 1.51 -16.80 15.71
N SER A 155 0.97 -17.45 16.74
CA SER A 155 1.52 -18.72 17.21
C SER A 155 1.36 -19.79 16.13
N LYS A 156 2.08 -20.91 16.29
CA LYS A 156 1.92 -22.07 15.40
C LYS A 156 0.47 -22.57 15.36
N THR A 157 -0.17 -22.62 16.52
CA THR A 157 -1.56 -23.06 16.65
C THR A 157 -2.52 -22.10 15.96
N GLU A 158 -2.31 -20.80 16.11
CA GLU A 158 -3.15 -19.78 15.46
C GLU A 158 -3.00 -19.76 13.94
N TRP A 159 -1.82 -20.10 13.40
CA TRP A 159 -1.65 -20.32 11.96
C TRP A 159 -2.45 -21.53 11.46
N LYS A 160 -2.42 -22.64 12.19
CA LYS A 160 -3.23 -23.83 11.83
C LYS A 160 -4.73 -23.55 11.93
N SER A 161 -5.17 -22.89 13.00
CA SER A 161 -6.58 -22.52 13.14
C SER A 161 -7.05 -21.53 12.06
N LEU A 162 -6.15 -20.66 11.56
CA LEU A 162 -6.46 -19.83 10.40
C LEU A 162 -6.64 -20.68 9.14
N GLN A 163 -5.76 -21.63 8.88
CA GLN A 163 -5.89 -22.54 7.74
C GLN A 163 -7.20 -23.34 7.83
N ASP A 164 -7.53 -23.89 8.99
CA ASP A 164 -8.77 -24.64 9.21
C ASP A 164 -10.01 -23.79 8.95
N LEU A 165 -9.97 -22.52 9.35
CA LEU A 165 -11.03 -21.57 9.03
C LEU A 165 -11.17 -21.38 7.50
N HIS A 166 -10.06 -21.20 6.78
CA HIS A 166 -10.11 -21.05 5.32
C HIS A 166 -10.70 -22.28 4.64
N VAL A 167 -10.28 -23.47 5.06
CA VAL A 167 -10.83 -24.76 4.57
C VAL A 167 -12.32 -24.87 4.86
N ALA A 168 -12.75 -24.51 6.07
CA ALA A 168 -14.15 -24.59 6.49
C ALA A 168 -15.04 -23.58 5.76
N MET A 169 -14.52 -22.38 5.44
CA MET A 169 -15.30 -21.31 4.81
C MET A 169 -15.27 -21.35 3.28
N TYR A 170 -14.17 -21.82 2.67
CA TYR A 170 -13.92 -21.67 1.25
C TYR A 170 -13.42 -22.98 0.63
N SER A 171 -14.29 -23.65 -0.14
CA SER A 171 -13.93 -24.88 -0.86
C SER A 171 -12.75 -24.73 -1.81
N GLN A 172 -12.54 -23.51 -2.36
CA GLN A 172 -11.38 -23.22 -3.19
C GLN A 172 -10.08 -23.21 -2.39
N ALA A 173 -10.09 -22.75 -1.12
CA ALA A 173 -8.92 -22.83 -0.25
C ALA A 173 -8.57 -24.28 0.08
N ASP A 174 -9.58 -25.10 0.40
CA ASP A 174 -9.40 -26.55 0.58
C ASP A 174 -8.75 -27.21 -0.65
N ALA A 175 -9.27 -26.88 -1.84
CA ALA A 175 -8.74 -27.40 -3.09
C ALA A 175 -7.29 -26.95 -3.37
N GLN A 176 -6.89 -25.74 -2.98
CA GLN A 176 -5.50 -25.28 -3.13
C GLN A 176 -4.56 -25.93 -2.11
N TYR A 177 -4.98 -26.03 -0.83
CA TYR A 177 -4.13 -26.59 0.22
C TYR A 177 -3.84 -28.07 0.05
N ARG A 178 -4.77 -28.84 -0.54
CA ARG A 178 -4.59 -30.27 -0.84
C ARG A 178 -3.79 -30.57 -2.10
N ARG A 179 -3.27 -29.55 -2.81
CA ARG A 179 -2.35 -29.78 -3.93
C ARG A 179 -0.96 -30.15 -3.40
N PRO A 180 -0.20 -31.01 -4.11
CA PRO A 180 1.20 -31.24 -3.79
C PRO A 180 1.99 -29.93 -3.85
N ALA A 181 2.91 -29.75 -2.91
CA ALA A 181 3.88 -28.66 -2.96
C ALA A 181 4.89 -28.89 -4.09
N GLU A 182 5.09 -27.87 -4.92
CA GLU A 182 5.95 -27.92 -6.10
C GLU A 182 7.44 -27.77 -5.76
N ASP A 183 7.76 -26.92 -4.78
CA ASP A 183 9.11 -26.45 -4.48
C ASP A 183 9.65 -26.99 -3.15
N SER A 184 8.98 -27.99 -2.56
CA SER A 184 9.37 -28.55 -1.27
C SER A 184 10.23 -29.79 -1.43
N GLU A 185 11.40 -29.81 -0.76
CA GLU A 185 12.06 -31.08 -0.43
C GLU A 185 11.10 -31.92 0.42
N GLN A 186 10.90 -33.18 0.03
CA GLN A 186 10.03 -34.08 0.78
C GLN A 186 10.68 -34.40 2.13
N PRO A 187 9.94 -34.36 3.25
CA PRO A 187 10.48 -34.75 4.54
C PRO A 187 11.09 -36.16 4.50
N GLU A 188 12.26 -36.34 5.11
CA GLU A 188 12.91 -37.66 5.18
C GLU A 188 11.99 -38.70 5.82
N GLY A 189 11.92 -39.89 5.21
CA GLY A 189 11.11 -41.00 5.70
C GLY A 189 9.62 -40.97 5.30
N ARG A 190 9.16 -39.94 4.56
CA ARG A 190 7.80 -39.91 4.00
C ARG A 190 7.69 -40.85 2.79
N ASP A 191 6.55 -41.54 2.66
CA ASP A 191 6.27 -42.36 1.47
C ASP A 191 6.32 -41.46 0.23
N PRO A 192 7.09 -41.81 -0.83
CA PRO A 192 7.16 -41.03 -2.07
C PRO A 192 5.79 -40.76 -2.73
N LYS A 193 4.76 -41.54 -2.41
CA LYS A 193 3.38 -41.35 -2.88
C LYS A 193 2.59 -40.34 -2.05
N ASP A 194 2.99 -40.10 -0.80
CA ASP A 194 2.41 -39.10 0.09
C ASP A 194 3.23 -37.81 0.01
N LYS A 195 2.98 -37.02 -1.03
CA LYS A 195 3.68 -35.76 -1.22
C LYS A 195 3.22 -34.74 -0.19
N MET A 196 4.18 -34.00 0.36
CA MET A 196 3.92 -32.81 1.15
C MET A 196 2.96 -31.87 0.44
N LEU A 197 1.91 -31.47 1.16
CA LEU A 197 0.86 -30.64 0.61
C LEU A 197 1.22 -29.15 0.75
N ARG A 198 0.72 -28.31 -0.15
CA ARG A 198 0.89 -26.85 -0.10
C ARG A 198 0.45 -26.27 1.25
N GLY A 199 -0.65 -26.79 1.81
CA GLY A 199 -1.13 -26.38 3.14
C GLY A 199 -0.14 -26.69 4.26
N GLU A 200 0.48 -27.88 4.24
CA GLU A 200 1.49 -28.29 5.23
C GLU A 200 2.76 -27.43 5.09
N TYR A 201 3.18 -27.17 3.86
CA TYR A 201 4.30 -26.27 3.56
C TYR A 201 4.08 -24.87 4.11
N ALA A 202 2.90 -24.30 3.84
CA ALA A 202 2.56 -22.97 4.28
C ALA A 202 2.60 -22.82 5.81
N LEU A 203 2.14 -23.81 6.57
CA LEU A 203 2.22 -23.78 8.04
C LEU A 203 3.67 -23.74 8.53
N GLY A 204 4.54 -24.56 7.94
CA GLY A 204 5.97 -24.59 8.26
C GLY A 204 6.68 -23.26 7.94
N TYR A 205 6.33 -22.65 6.80
CA TYR A 205 6.86 -21.36 6.40
C TYR A 205 6.35 -20.22 7.29
N MET A 206 5.03 -20.10 7.47
CA MET A 206 4.43 -18.97 8.18
C MET A 206 4.79 -18.94 9.66
N ALA A 207 4.95 -20.10 10.30
CA ALA A 207 5.45 -20.20 11.67
C ALA A 207 6.87 -19.61 11.85
N LYS A 208 7.69 -19.60 10.80
CA LYS A 208 9.04 -19.02 10.81
C LYS A 208 9.06 -17.58 10.33
N ALA A 209 8.32 -17.28 9.27
CA ALA A 209 8.31 -15.96 8.63
C ALA A 209 7.49 -14.92 9.41
N ALA A 210 6.47 -15.36 10.15
CA ALA A 210 5.56 -14.49 10.88
C ALA A 210 5.17 -15.06 12.27
N PRO A 211 6.16 -15.34 13.14
CA PRO A 211 5.91 -15.87 14.48
C PRO A 211 5.29 -14.81 15.40
N LEU A 212 4.57 -15.24 16.44
CA LEU A 212 3.94 -14.36 17.42
C LEU A 212 4.94 -13.39 18.07
N HIS A 213 6.11 -13.90 18.49
CA HIS A 213 7.14 -13.12 19.16
C HIS A 213 8.34 -12.90 18.23
N THR A 214 8.79 -11.65 18.13
CA THR A 214 9.95 -11.25 17.35
C THR A 214 10.83 -10.30 18.17
N PRO A 215 12.16 -10.26 17.94
CA PRO A 215 13.04 -9.29 18.57
C PRO A 215 12.60 -7.84 18.32
N GLU A 216 12.13 -7.53 17.12
CA GLU A 216 11.65 -6.20 16.72
C GLU A 216 10.45 -5.78 17.56
N TRP A 217 9.49 -6.68 17.78
CA TRP A 217 8.32 -6.39 18.60
C TRP A 217 8.65 -6.27 20.08
N ALA A 218 9.52 -7.14 20.62
CA ALA A 218 9.97 -7.04 22.00
C ALA A 218 10.67 -5.70 22.26
N ALA A 219 11.56 -5.29 21.36
CA ALA A 219 12.22 -3.99 21.42
C ALA A 219 11.20 -2.85 21.31
N TRP A 220 10.26 -2.89 20.35
CA TRP A 220 9.29 -1.83 20.13
C TRP A 220 8.32 -1.66 21.30
N ARG A 221 7.73 -2.74 21.80
CA ARG A 221 6.74 -2.70 22.89
C ARG A 221 7.28 -2.00 24.14
N SER A 222 8.56 -2.18 24.46
CA SER A 222 9.19 -1.55 25.63
C SER A 222 9.39 -0.03 25.51
N ARG A 223 9.36 0.51 24.29
CA ARG A 223 9.64 1.93 23.98
C ARG A 223 8.49 2.63 23.25
N GLN A 224 7.34 1.97 23.10
CA GLN A 224 6.14 2.61 22.60
C GLN A 224 5.84 3.84 23.46
N SER A 225 5.55 4.95 22.80
CA SER A 225 5.27 6.22 23.46
C SER A 225 4.10 6.92 22.78
N VAL A 226 3.48 7.83 23.52
CA VAL A 226 2.47 8.73 22.98
C VAL A 226 3.10 9.51 21.81
N PRO A 227 2.49 9.50 20.62
CA PRO A 227 3.04 10.15 19.44
C PRO A 227 3.13 11.68 19.65
N ARG A 228 4.28 12.27 19.33
CA ARG A 228 4.57 13.71 19.44
C ARG A 228 4.78 14.30 18.05
N LEU A 229 3.73 14.25 17.24
CA LEU A 229 3.79 14.64 15.84
C LEU A 229 3.43 16.11 15.58
N ALA A 230 2.90 16.82 16.57
CA ALA A 230 2.54 18.22 16.44
C ALA A 230 3.74 19.06 15.99
N GLY A 231 3.49 20.01 15.09
CA GLY A 231 4.50 20.84 14.44
C GLY A 231 4.36 20.86 12.92
N GLU A 232 5.30 21.54 12.29
CA GLU A 232 5.38 21.65 10.83
C GLU A 232 6.23 20.52 10.24
N TRP A 233 5.80 20.02 9.09
CA TRP A 233 6.50 19.00 8.32
C TRP A 233 6.66 19.49 6.89
N LEU A 234 7.85 19.30 6.35
CA LEU A 234 8.14 19.50 4.93
C LEU A 234 7.62 18.30 4.16
N VAL A 235 6.95 18.56 3.04
CA VAL A 235 6.32 17.53 2.20
C VAL A 235 7.08 17.43 0.88
N VAL A 236 7.40 16.21 0.49
CA VAL A 236 7.75 15.86 -0.89
C VAL A 236 6.73 14.83 -1.35
N ALA A 237 6.03 15.11 -2.44
CA ALA A 237 5.01 14.21 -2.95
C ALA A 237 5.10 14.01 -4.48
N SER A 238 4.55 12.91 -4.96
CA SER A 238 4.37 12.65 -6.39
C SER A 238 3.02 12.00 -6.65
N ALA A 239 2.34 12.45 -7.69
CA ALA A 239 1.10 11.86 -8.18
C ALA A 239 1.28 11.44 -9.64
N PRO A 240 1.09 10.15 -9.98
CA PRO A 240 1.18 9.69 -11.36
C PRO A 240 0.32 10.55 -12.29
N GLY A 241 0.88 10.96 -13.43
CA GLY A 241 0.20 11.80 -14.42
C GLY A 241 0.08 13.28 -14.05
N GLN A 242 0.44 13.67 -12.82
CA GLN A 242 0.35 15.05 -12.31
C GLN A 242 1.68 15.60 -11.81
N GLY A 243 2.71 14.74 -11.71
CA GLY A 243 4.08 15.14 -11.43
C GLY A 243 4.40 15.24 -9.94
N ARG A 244 5.42 16.04 -9.63
CA ARG A 244 6.00 16.16 -8.28
C ARG A 244 5.55 17.45 -7.60
N PHE A 245 5.46 17.39 -6.27
CA PHE A 245 5.03 18.48 -5.41
C PHE A 245 5.99 18.60 -4.22
N VAL A 246 6.12 19.83 -3.73
CA VAL A 246 6.77 20.14 -2.46
C VAL A 246 5.88 21.06 -1.65
N GLY A 247 6.02 21.06 -0.33
CA GLY A 247 5.22 21.98 0.49
C GLY A 247 5.31 21.72 1.98
N ALA A 248 4.24 22.08 2.68
CA ALA A 248 4.16 21.99 4.14
C ALA A 248 2.92 21.20 4.58
N PHE A 249 3.06 20.52 5.71
CA PHE A 249 2.03 19.75 6.40
C PHE A 249 2.07 20.11 7.89
N SER A 250 1.10 20.92 8.32
CA SER A 250 0.91 21.36 9.70
C SER A 250 0.12 20.29 10.44
N VAL A 251 0.69 19.79 11.54
CA VAL A 251 0.05 18.84 12.45
C VAL A 251 -0.24 19.54 13.78
N LYS A 252 -1.51 19.56 14.19
CA LYS A 252 -1.94 20.13 15.48
C LYS A 252 -2.60 19.05 16.35
N PRO A 253 -2.49 19.13 17.69
CA PRO A 253 -3.18 18.19 18.57
C PRO A 253 -4.69 18.14 18.30
N GLY A 254 -5.24 16.94 18.34
CA GLY A 254 -6.67 16.66 18.25
C GLY A 254 -7.33 16.57 19.63
N LYS A 255 -8.42 15.80 19.72
CA LYS A 255 -9.19 15.63 20.97
C LYS A 255 -8.49 14.71 21.97
N SER A 256 -7.75 13.72 21.44
CA SER A 256 -7.00 12.73 22.20
C SER A 256 -5.51 12.86 21.89
N ALA A 257 -4.64 12.32 22.74
CA ALA A 257 -3.18 12.47 22.63
C ALA A 257 -2.56 11.86 21.35
N ASP A 258 -3.28 10.97 20.67
CA ASP A 258 -2.91 10.29 19.44
C ASP A 258 -3.76 10.71 18.23
N GLU A 259 -4.65 11.69 18.42
CA GLU A 259 -5.45 12.30 17.37
C GLU A 259 -4.87 13.66 16.99
N PHE A 260 -5.01 14.03 15.72
CA PHE A 260 -4.44 15.25 15.16
C PHE A 260 -5.38 15.89 14.15
N VAL A 261 -5.32 17.21 14.05
CA VAL A 261 -5.92 18.00 12.96
C VAL A 261 -4.81 18.45 12.03
N THR A 262 -5.03 18.38 10.72
CA THR A 262 -4.01 18.63 9.72
C THR A 262 -4.42 19.66 8.68
N SER A 263 -3.43 20.38 8.17
CA SER A 263 -3.57 21.23 6.99
C SER A 263 -2.30 21.14 6.16
N SER A 264 -2.43 21.07 4.84
CA SER A 264 -1.30 20.99 3.93
C SER A 264 -1.43 21.95 2.77
N THR A 265 -0.30 22.44 2.28
CA THR A 265 -0.21 23.15 0.99
C THR A 265 0.89 22.50 0.18
N LEU A 266 0.54 22.02 -1.01
CA LEU A 266 1.44 21.39 -1.97
C LEU A 266 1.58 22.30 -3.18
N LYS A 267 2.82 22.55 -3.61
CA LYS A 267 3.16 23.32 -4.80
C LYS A 267 3.74 22.39 -5.85
N SER A 268 3.14 22.39 -7.03
CA SER A 268 3.60 21.65 -8.21
C SER A 268 4.97 22.15 -8.64
N LEU A 269 5.89 21.21 -8.86
CA LEU A 269 7.20 21.48 -9.42
C LEU A 269 7.16 21.71 -10.94
N THR A 270 6.08 21.28 -11.59
CA THR A 270 5.89 21.36 -13.04
C THR A 270 5.41 22.74 -13.48
N ASP A 271 4.36 23.26 -12.86
CA ASP A 271 3.67 24.48 -13.28
C ASP A 271 3.54 25.53 -12.15
N GLY A 272 3.98 25.22 -10.94
CA GLY A 272 3.90 26.12 -9.79
C GLY A 272 2.51 26.26 -9.16
N SER A 273 1.50 25.55 -9.68
CA SER A 273 0.15 25.53 -9.11
C SER A 273 0.15 24.98 -7.69
N THR A 274 -0.85 25.38 -6.89
CA THR A 274 -0.92 25.00 -5.47
C THR A 274 -2.22 24.27 -5.13
N VAL A 275 -2.11 23.21 -4.34
CA VAL A 275 -3.24 22.47 -3.79
C VAL A 275 -3.19 22.56 -2.27
N SER A 276 -4.27 23.04 -1.65
CA SER A 276 -4.41 23.05 -0.20
C SER A 276 -5.41 22.01 0.26
N ARG A 277 -5.11 21.34 1.37
CA ARG A 277 -5.95 20.28 1.96
C ARG A 277 -6.10 20.48 3.45
N SER A 278 -7.24 20.07 3.99
CA SER A 278 -7.52 20.05 5.42
C SER A 278 -8.00 18.66 5.83
N GLY A 279 -7.62 18.21 7.02
CA GLY A 279 -7.85 16.84 7.44
C GLY A 279 -7.69 16.60 8.93
N ALA A 280 -7.67 15.31 9.27
CA ALA A 280 -7.39 14.79 10.59
C ALA A 280 -6.77 13.41 10.48
N GLY A 281 -6.07 12.97 11.54
CA GLY A 281 -5.50 11.63 11.60
C GLY A 281 -5.35 11.10 13.01
N ILE A 282 -5.17 9.79 13.09
CA ILE A 282 -4.98 9.02 14.31
C ILE A 282 -3.71 8.18 14.15
N VAL A 283 -2.92 8.07 15.21
CA VAL A 283 -1.72 7.24 15.22
C VAL A 283 -1.93 6.00 16.07
N TYR A 284 -1.85 4.83 15.44
CA TYR A 284 -1.87 3.54 16.10
C TYR A 284 -0.46 3.06 16.41
N ALA A 285 -0.31 2.36 17.53
CA ALA A 285 0.94 1.74 17.97
C ALA A 285 2.16 2.69 18.03
N GLY A 286 1.94 4.01 18.09
CA GLY A 286 2.98 5.05 18.16
C GLY A 286 3.64 5.45 16.83
N TYR A 287 3.28 4.83 15.69
CA TYR A 287 3.91 5.10 14.39
C TYR A 287 2.96 5.02 13.18
N SER A 288 1.87 4.26 13.27
CA SER A 288 1.01 3.94 12.13
C SER A 288 -0.09 4.97 11.99
N TRP A 289 0.08 5.93 11.09
CA TRP A 289 -0.89 7.01 10.85
C TRP A 289 -2.01 6.56 9.94
N ARG A 290 -3.26 6.84 10.33
CA ARG A 290 -4.45 6.77 9.49
C ARG A 290 -5.17 8.11 9.52
N GLY A 291 -5.27 8.74 8.37
CA GLY A 291 -5.87 10.05 8.23
C GLY A 291 -6.88 10.13 7.11
N SER A 292 -7.46 11.31 6.99
CA SER A 292 -8.26 11.72 5.85
C SER A 292 -8.14 13.21 5.65
N SER A 293 -8.05 13.63 4.39
CA SER A 293 -8.01 15.05 4.01
C SER A 293 -8.80 15.30 2.75
N LYS A 294 -9.14 16.56 2.48
CA LYS A 294 -9.77 17.01 1.23
C LYS A 294 -9.39 18.44 0.90
N GLY A 295 -9.51 18.80 -0.37
CA GLY A 295 -9.44 20.18 -0.83
C GLY A 295 -10.64 21.01 -0.40
N ALA A 296 -10.54 22.33 -0.56
CA ALA A 296 -11.63 23.25 -0.23
C ALA A 296 -12.77 23.20 -1.26
N ALA A 297 -12.44 23.01 -2.53
CA ALA A 297 -13.40 22.85 -3.62
C ALA A 297 -13.76 21.38 -3.85
N ALA A 298 -14.95 21.14 -4.40
CA ALA A 298 -15.33 19.81 -4.86
C ALA A 298 -14.46 19.40 -6.07
N ALA A 299 -14.12 18.12 -6.14
CA ALA A 299 -13.34 17.56 -7.24
C ALA A 299 -14.10 17.70 -8.57
N GLY A 300 -13.43 18.24 -9.59
CA GLY A 300 -13.99 18.44 -10.93
C GLY A 300 -13.80 17.25 -11.87
N LYS A 301 -12.90 16.33 -11.54
CA LYS A 301 -12.56 15.14 -12.33
C LYS A 301 -12.13 13.99 -11.41
N PRO A 302 -12.13 12.73 -11.88
CA PRO A 302 -11.82 11.57 -11.03
C PRO A 302 -10.43 11.62 -10.38
N ASP A 303 -9.43 12.12 -11.11
CA ASP A 303 -8.02 12.25 -10.68
C ASP A 303 -7.72 13.59 -10.00
N ASP A 304 -8.72 14.38 -9.61
CA ASP A 304 -8.50 15.71 -9.02
C ASP A 304 -7.80 15.63 -7.66
N LEU A 305 -6.69 16.37 -7.50
CA LEU A 305 -5.93 16.48 -6.25
C LEU A 305 -6.70 17.14 -5.11
N ALA A 306 -7.87 17.74 -5.34
CA ALA A 306 -8.77 18.23 -4.30
C ALA A 306 -9.68 17.12 -3.72
N SER A 307 -9.69 15.93 -4.32
CA SER A 307 -10.54 14.81 -3.90
C SER A 307 -10.34 14.45 -2.43
N ALA A 308 -11.44 14.01 -1.79
CA ALA A 308 -11.39 13.45 -0.45
C ALA A 308 -10.55 12.18 -0.47
N ALA A 309 -9.46 12.17 0.30
CA ALA A 309 -8.50 11.08 0.35
C ALA A 309 -8.44 10.46 1.73
N ARG A 310 -8.12 9.17 1.75
CA ARG A 310 -7.59 8.47 2.92
C ARG A 310 -6.08 8.63 2.93
N GLU A 311 -5.49 8.64 4.12
CA GLU A 311 -4.06 8.76 4.32
C GLU A 311 -3.56 7.57 5.12
N THR A 312 -2.58 6.85 4.59
CA THR A 312 -1.86 5.81 5.31
C THR A 312 -0.40 6.17 5.29
N MET A 313 0.20 6.38 6.46
CA MET A 313 1.63 6.70 6.57
C MET A 313 2.29 5.92 7.70
N TRP A 314 3.55 5.57 7.47
CA TRP A 314 4.48 5.04 8.45
C TRP A 314 5.37 6.17 8.95
N PHE A 315 5.27 6.51 10.23
CA PHE A 315 6.20 7.44 10.88
C PHE A 315 7.41 6.67 11.39
N ALA A 316 8.60 7.25 11.20
CA ALA A 316 9.81 6.68 11.75
C ALA A 316 9.76 6.66 13.29
N PRO A 317 10.37 5.66 13.96
CA PRO A 317 10.41 5.58 15.41
C PRO A 317 10.99 6.81 16.13
N ASP A 318 11.86 7.57 15.46
CA ASP A 318 12.43 8.84 15.93
C ASP A 318 11.50 10.05 15.72
N GLN A 319 10.40 9.84 15.00
CA GLN A 319 9.40 10.83 14.63
C GLN A 319 10.00 12.04 13.89
N GLN A 320 11.07 11.85 13.13
CA GLN A 320 11.70 12.88 12.30
C GLN A 320 11.33 12.77 10.81
N SER A 321 10.85 11.61 10.38
CA SER A 321 10.36 11.39 9.03
C SER A 321 9.10 10.53 9.00
N ALA A 322 8.38 10.60 7.89
CA ALA A 322 7.30 9.67 7.58
C ALA A 322 7.22 9.41 6.08
N GLN A 323 6.63 8.28 5.71
CA GLN A 323 6.33 7.99 4.32
C GLN A 323 5.01 7.25 4.18
N GLY A 324 4.32 7.43 3.07
CA GLY A 324 3.16 6.64 2.74
C GLY A 324 2.38 7.18 1.55
N ARG A 325 1.06 7.02 1.59
CA ARG A 325 0.18 7.37 0.47
C ARG A 325 -1.09 8.08 0.92
N TRP A 326 -1.48 9.11 0.19
CA TRP A 326 -2.80 9.74 0.28
C TRP A 326 -3.60 9.34 -0.96
N TYR A 327 -4.70 8.64 -0.82
CA TYR A 327 -5.35 7.96 -1.95
C TYR A 327 -6.87 8.06 -1.93
N TRP A 328 -7.46 7.94 -3.12
CA TRP A 328 -8.91 8.01 -3.36
C TRP A 328 -9.28 7.23 -4.62
N GLY A 329 -10.58 7.27 -4.96
CA GLY A 329 -11.17 6.43 -6.00
C GLY A 329 -11.82 5.19 -5.40
N ASP A 330 -12.73 4.59 -6.14
CA ASP A 330 -13.48 3.42 -5.66
C ASP A 330 -12.62 2.17 -5.56
N TYR A 331 -11.53 2.12 -6.33
CA TYR A 331 -10.51 1.07 -6.32
C TYR A 331 -9.18 1.57 -5.76
N GLN A 332 -9.17 2.77 -5.16
CA GLN A 332 -7.98 3.41 -4.59
C GLN A 332 -6.86 3.64 -5.62
N GLU A 333 -7.22 3.80 -6.89
CA GLU A 333 -6.33 3.89 -8.04
C GLU A 333 -5.59 5.23 -8.12
N PHE A 334 -6.15 6.29 -7.53
CA PHE A 334 -5.52 7.61 -7.50
C PHE A 334 -4.84 7.86 -6.17
N GLY A 335 -3.69 8.54 -6.20
CA GLY A 335 -3.03 8.94 -4.97
C GLY A 335 -1.77 9.76 -5.15
N LEU A 336 -1.32 10.31 -4.03
CA LEU A 336 -0.03 10.95 -3.83
C LEU A 336 0.84 10.00 -3.01
N ASP A 337 2.02 9.69 -3.51
CA ASP A 337 3.10 9.17 -2.69
C ASP A 337 3.70 10.33 -1.93
N VAL A 338 3.84 10.18 -0.61
CA VAL A 338 4.18 11.27 0.30
C VAL A 338 5.36 10.87 1.16
N LYS A 339 6.36 11.76 1.23
CA LYS A 339 7.43 11.75 2.22
C LYS A 339 7.35 13.02 3.05
N LEU A 340 7.47 12.86 4.36
CA LEU A 340 7.48 13.95 5.32
C LEU A 340 8.84 14.01 6.01
N ILE A 341 9.34 15.23 6.20
CA ILE A 341 10.54 15.52 6.99
C ILE A 341 10.12 16.56 8.04
N ARG A 342 10.43 16.34 9.31
CA ARG A 342 10.09 17.30 10.35
C ARG A 342 10.81 18.62 10.07
N ALA A 343 10.07 19.73 10.06
CA ALA A 343 10.69 21.04 9.92
C ALA A 343 11.45 21.39 11.20
N THR A 344 12.72 21.75 11.06
CA THR A 344 13.59 22.18 12.16
C THR A 344 14.32 23.47 11.77
N ALA A 345 15.08 24.05 12.68
CA ALA A 345 15.92 25.20 12.36
C ALA A 345 17.07 24.86 11.39
N ALA A 346 17.40 23.57 11.21
CA ALA A 346 18.44 23.14 10.28
C ALA A 346 17.97 23.30 8.82
N PRO A 347 18.88 23.64 7.89
CA PRO A 347 18.54 23.70 6.47
C PRO A 347 18.19 22.31 5.94
N ALA A 348 17.31 22.26 4.94
CA ALA A 348 16.96 21.05 4.21
C ALA A 348 16.85 21.33 2.72
N VAL A 349 17.19 20.35 1.89
CA VAL A 349 16.96 20.36 0.44
C VAL A 349 15.91 19.31 0.11
N LEU A 350 14.85 19.71 -0.58
CA LEU A 350 13.64 18.88 -0.81
C LEU A 350 13.53 18.41 -2.26
N ALA A 351 13.88 19.28 -3.21
CA ALA A 351 13.81 18.97 -4.64
C ALA A 351 14.72 19.89 -5.46
N VAL A 352 15.02 19.45 -6.68
CA VAL A 352 15.77 20.21 -7.68
C VAL A 352 14.98 20.19 -9.00
N VAL A 353 14.87 21.35 -9.64
CA VAL A 353 14.19 21.54 -10.94
C VAL A 353 15.11 22.30 -11.91
N PRO A 354 15.33 21.84 -13.15
CA PRO A 354 14.83 20.59 -13.71
C PRO A 354 15.40 19.39 -12.94
N GLY A 355 14.71 18.25 -13.02
CA GLY A 355 15.27 16.98 -12.55
C GLY A 355 16.43 16.60 -13.48
N PRO A 356 16.18 15.88 -14.58
CA PRO A 356 17.24 15.48 -15.50
C PRO A 356 17.95 16.65 -16.18
N VAL A 357 19.28 16.58 -16.28
CA VAL A 357 20.09 17.52 -17.07
C VAL A 357 21.07 16.80 -17.97
N LYS A 358 21.15 17.25 -19.22
CA LYS A 358 22.01 16.62 -20.24
C LYS A 358 23.48 17.03 -20.08
N VAL A 359 24.40 16.12 -20.36
CA VAL A 359 25.84 16.44 -20.40
C VAL A 359 26.13 17.57 -21.39
N GLY A 360 27.10 18.42 -21.07
CA GLY A 360 27.50 19.55 -21.93
C GLY A 360 26.54 20.73 -21.94
N THR A 361 25.40 20.69 -21.23
CA THR A 361 24.51 21.85 -21.12
C THR A 361 25.22 23.03 -20.44
N LYS A 362 25.11 24.21 -21.06
CA LYS A 362 25.69 25.46 -20.57
C LYS A 362 24.60 26.41 -20.07
N GLY A 363 24.85 27.07 -18.95
CA GLY A 363 23.94 28.03 -18.36
C GLY A 363 22.58 27.44 -17.94
N ALA A 364 22.54 26.17 -17.53
CA ALA A 364 21.33 25.54 -17.02
C ALA A 364 20.86 26.26 -15.75
N GLN A 365 19.57 26.59 -15.67
CA GLN A 365 18.99 27.15 -14.45
C GLN A 365 18.44 26.02 -13.57
N PHE A 366 18.99 25.89 -12.37
CA PHE A 366 18.52 25.00 -11.33
C PHE A 366 17.77 25.80 -10.27
N ARG A 367 16.54 25.40 -9.98
CA ARG A 367 15.75 25.81 -8.82
C ARG A 367 15.88 24.72 -7.77
N ILE A 368 16.60 25.02 -6.71
CA ILE A 368 16.80 24.14 -5.57
C ILE A 368 15.79 24.58 -4.52
N ILE A 369 14.85 23.69 -4.22
CA ILE A 369 13.75 23.95 -3.31
C ILE A 369 14.08 23.26 -1.99
N GLY A 370 13.95 24.01 -0.91
CA GLY A 370 14.43 23.59 0.40
C GLY A 370 13.68 24.28 1.52
N HIS A 371 14.28 24.26 2.70
CA HIS A 371 13.80 24.93 3.90
C HIS A 371 15.00 25.51 4.65
N ASN A 372 14.82 26.69 5.25
CA ASN A 372 15.85 27.37 6.06
C ASN A 372 17.25 27.45 5.40
N MET A 373 17.32 27.53 4.07
CA MET A 373 18.58 27.69 3.36
C MET A 373 19.17 29.09 3.62
N SER A 374 20.50 29.16 3.70
CA SER A 374 21.19 30.46 3.83
C SER A 374 20.92 31.33 2.60
N VAL A 375 20.71 32.62 2.83
CA VAL A 375 20.61 33.64 1.77
C VAL A 375 21.95 34.31 1.45
N SER A 376 22.96 34.06 2.30
CA SER A 376 24.32 34.57 2.14
C SER A 376 25.24 33.45 1.67
N LEU A 377 24.98 32.96 0.46
CA LEU A 377 25.76 31.93 -0.21
C LEU A 377 26.58 32.53 -1.35
N SER A 378 27.73 31.93 -1.60
CA SER A 378 28.53 32.10 -2.82
C SER A 378 28.36 30.86 -3.71
N ALA A 379 28.76 30.96 -4.99
CA ALA A 379 28.64 29.83 -5.91
C ALA A 379 29.45 28.59 -5.47
N SER A 380 30.57 28.79 -4.76
CA SER A 380 31.38 27.70 -4.21
C SER A 380 30.74 26.97 -3.03
N ASP A 381 29.70 27.54 -2.41
CA ASP A 381 28.96 26.91 -1.31
C ASP A 381 27.88 25.94 -1.80
N ILE A 382 27.76 25.76 -3.12
CA ILE A 382 26.70 25.01 -3.78
C ILE A 382 27.34 23.84 -4.51
N ASP A 383 27.18 22.65 -3.94
CA ASP A 383 27.57 21.41 -4.58
C ASP A 383 26.38 20.84 -5.35
N LEU A 384 26.52 20.81 -6.68
CA LEU A 384 25.57 20.20 -7.62
C LEU A 384 26.02 18.79 -8.06
N GLY A 385 27.04 18.25 -7.39
CA GLY A 385 27.63 16.95 -7.66
C GLY A 385 28.59 16.94 -8.85
N ALA A 386 29.24 15.79 -9.03
CA ALA A 386 30.35 15.63 -9.96
C ALA A 386 30.02 16.06 -11.40
N GLY A 387 30.87 16.94 -11.96
CA GLY A 387 30.73 17.40 -13.35
C GLY A 387 29.66 18.48 -13.57
N VAL A 388 29.05 19.02 -12.51
CA VAL A 388 28.15 20.18 -12.58
C VAL A 388 28.73 21.31 -11.74
N THR A 389 28.90 22.49 -12.34
CA THR A 389 29.54 23.64 -11.68
C THR A 389 28.56 24.79 -11.61
N ALA A 390 28.18 25.20 -10.39
CA ALA A 390 27.43 26.43 -10.18
C ALA A 390 28.29 27.64 -10.59
N THR A 391 27.78 28.43 -11.53
CA THR A 391 28.49 29.61 -12.07
C THR A 391 27.95 30.91 -11.50
N LYS A 392 26.67 30.95 -11.14
CA LYS A 392 26.01 32.16 -10.62
C LYS A 392 24.82 31.81 -9.74
N ILE A 393 24.64 32.56 -8.65
CA ILE A 393 23.38 32.59 -7.90
C ILE A 393 22.49 33.69 -8.51
N VAL A 394 21.32 33.29 -9.01
CA VAL A 394 20.33 34.20 -9.60
C VAL A 394 19.45 34.81 -8.52
N SER A 395 19.01 34.00 -7.56
CA SER A 395 18.26 34.45 -6.38
C SER A 395 18.45 33.46 -5.24
N ALA A 396 18.44 33.95 -4.01
CA ALA A 396 18.54 33.13 -2.79
C ALA A 396 17.44 33.51 -1.81
N ARG A 397 16.61 32.54 -1.44
CA ARG A 397 15.57 32.63 -0.41
C ARG A 397 15.63 31.38 0.46
N PRO A 398 15.17 31.42 1.72
CA PRO A 398 15.21 30.26 2.61
C PRO A 398 14.53 29.00 2.06
N GLU A 399 13.50 29.17 1.23
CA GLU A 399 12.71 28.07 0.65
C GLU A 399 13.09 27.77 -0.82
N GLU A 400 13.84 28.65 -1.50
CA GLU A 400 14.20 28.49 -2.91
C GLU A 400 15.50 29.21 -3.25
N LEU A 401 16.44 28.48 -3.84
CA LEU A 401 17.68 29.01 -4.41
C LEU A 401 17.65 28.77 -5.92
N VAL A 402 17.85 29.82 -6.72
CA VAL A 402 17.96 29.72 -8.17
C VAL A 402 19.40 29.95 -8.57
N VAL A 403 20.00 28.97 -9.25
CA VAL A 403 21.40 28.99 -9.65
C VAL A 403 21.53 28.71 -11.14
N THR A 404 22.50 29.35 -11.77
CA THR A 404 22.98 28.98 -13.09
C THR A 404 24.17 28.07 -12.93
N ALA A 405 24.21 26.97 -13.70
CA ALA A 405 25.29 26.01 -13.66
C ALA A 405 25.61 25.45 -15.04
N ASP A 406 26.85 24.98 -15.18
CA ASP A 406 27.35 24.32 -16.37
C ASP A 406 27.55 22.83 -16.09
N VAL A 407 27.13 21.98 -17.03
CA VAL A 407 27.42 20.55 -17.01
C VAL A 407 28.59 20.27 -17.95
N ALA A 408 29.62 19.58 -17.45
CA ALA A 408 30.76 19.20 -18.26
C ALA A 408 30.34 18.26 -19.40
N ALA A 409 30.97 18.38 -20.57
CA ALA A 409 30.66 17.54 -21.72
C ALA A 409 31.03 16.06 -21.50
N ASN A 410 31.96 15.79 -20.58
CA ASN A 410 32.41 14.47 -20.16
C ASN A 410 31.92 14.10 -18.75
N ALA A 411 30.89 14.79 -18.22
CA ALA A 411 30.31 14.42 -16.94
C ALA A 411 29.76 12.98 -17.03
N PRO A 412 30.06 12.09 -16.06
CA PRO A 412 29.57 10.72 -16.08
C PRO A 412 28.05 10.70 -15.91
N SER A 413 27.33 9.85 -16.64
CA SER A 413 25.89 9.69 -16.42
C SER A 413 25.61 9.12 -15.02
N GLY A 414 24.52 9.54 -14.40
CA GLY A 414 24.05 9.01 -13.11
C GLY A 414 23.45 10.07 -12.20
N GLN A 415 22.96 9.61 -11.04
CA GLN A 415 22.37 10.49 -10.03
C GLN A 415 23.42 11.45 -9.43
N ARG A 416 22.95 12.63 -9.01
CA ARG A 416 23.73 13.65 -8.30
C ARG A 416 23.08 13.95 -6.97
N ASP A 417 23.92 14.03 -5.96
CA ASP A 417 23.53 14.61 -4.68
C ASP A 417 23.67 16.12 -4.81
N VAL A 418 22.84 16.86 -4.06
CA VAL A 418 22.96 18.31 -3.94
C VAL A 418 23.24 18.64 -2.49
N ALA A 419 24.31 19.39 -2.24
CA ALA A 419 24.67 19.83 -0.90
C ALA A 419 24.76 21.36 -0.81
N ILE A 420 24.10 21.92 0.20
CA ILE A 420 24.05 23.36 0.47
C ILE A 420 24.04 23.58 1.98
N GLY A 421 25.03 24.30 2.51
CA GLY A 421 25.02 24.74 3.91
C GLY A 421 24.86 23.61 4.94
N GLY A 422 25.42 22.42 4.65
CA GLY A 422 25.31 21.23 5.50
C GLY A 422 24.06 20.37 5.26
N ALA A 423 23.09 20.83 4.46
CA ALA A 423 21.98 20.00 4.00
C ALA A 423 22.40 19.21 2.76
N VAL A 424 21.99 17.94 2.68
CA VAL A 424 22.26 17.07 1.54
C VAL A 424 20.94 16.44 1.07
N LEU A 425 20.64 16.54 -0.21
CA LEU A 425 19.62 15.72 -0.88
C LEU A 425 20.33 14.69 -1.74
N GLU A 426 20.27 13.43 -1.30
CA GLU A 426 20.81 12.30 -2.06
C GLU A 426 19.96 12.03 -3.30
N LYS A 427 20.62 11.66 -4.40
CA LYS A 427 19.98 11.32 -5.69
C LYS A 427 18.96 12.37 -6.12
N ALA A 428 19.31 13.64 -5.95
CA ALA A 428 18.48 14.79 -6.22
C ALA A 428 18.03 14.85 -7.69
N TYR A 429 18.95 14.53 -8.61
CA TYR A 429 18.67 14.47 -10.03
C TYR A 429 19.70 13.69 -10.85
N PRO A 430 19.32 13.14 -12.03
CA PRO A 430 20.26 12.49 -12.94
C PRO A 430 20.92 13.47 -13.90
N VAL A 431 22.23 13.32 -14.10
CA VAL A 431 22.94 13.79 -15.30
C VAL A 431 22.95 12.65 -16.31
N TYR A 432 22.64 12.93 -17.56
CA TYR A 432 22.48 11.89 -18.59
C TYR A 432 23.05 12.32 -19.94
N SER A 433 23.46 11.36 -20.76
CA SER A 433 24.00 11.62 -22.10
C SER A 433 22.93 11.52 -23.19
N LYS A 434 22.07 10.51 -23.10
CA LYS A 434 20.98 10.21 -24.02
C LYS A 434 19.92 9.39 -23.32
N ILE A 435 18.73 9.35 -23.90
CA ILE A 435 17.70 8.38 -23.54
C ILE A 435 17.84 7.22 -24.52
N ASP A 436 18.20 6.04 -24.03
CA ASP A 436 18.38 4.83 -24.82
C ASP A 436 17.07 4.10 -25.07
N TYR A 437 16.19 4.10 -24.07
CA TYR A 437 14.87 3.50 -24.16
C TYR A 437 13.89 4.21 -23.22
N ILE A 438 12.60 3.94 -23.41
CA ILE A 438 11.54 4.41 -22.52
C ILE A 438 10.80 3.22 -21.91
N LYS A 439 10.17 3.40 -20.76
CA LYS A 439 9.24 2.44 -20.12
C LYS A 439 7.92 3.12 -19.85
N VAL A 440 6.82 2.39 -20.05
CA VAL A 440 5.49 2.80 -19.58
C VAL A 440 5.32 2.22 -18.18
N THR A 441 4.93 3.07 -17.23
CA THR A 441 4.72 2.68 -15.82
C THR A 441 3.26 2.95 -15.42
N PRO A 442 2.59 2.03 -14.71
CA PRO A 442 3.06 0.65 -14.44
C PRO A 442 3.14 -0.18 -15.73
N GLU A 443 4.04 -1.18 -15.76
CA GLU A 443 4.23 -2.06 -16.93
C GLU A 443 3.05 -3.02 -17.14
N THR A 444 2.39 -3.38 -16.03
CA THR A 444 1.15 -4.15 -15.97
C THR A 444 0.09 -3.34 -15.22
N ALA A 445 -1.14 -3.31 -15.73
CA ALA A 445 -2.23 -2.56 -15.13
C ALA A 445 -3.56 -3.30 -15.19
N VAL A 446 -4.44 -2.97 -14.25
CA VAL A 446 -5.84 -3.40 -14.26
C VAL A 446 -6.75 -2.17 -14.23
N SER A 447 -7.68 -2.11 -15.16
CA SER A 447 -8.79 -1.16 -15.17
C SER A 447 -10.11 -1.93 -15.07
N ARG A 448 -11.19 -1.29 -14.61
CA ARG A 448 -12.48 -1.96 -14.40
C ARG A 448 -13.63 -1.18 -15.01
N LEU A 449 -14.46 -1.87 -15.79
CA LEU A 449 -15.69 -1.30 -16.33
C LEU A 449 -16.57 -0.72 -15.21
N GLY A 450 -17.40 0.25 -15.57
CA GLY A 450 -18.31 0.89 -14.62
C GLY A 450 -19.02 2.11 -15.23
N GLY A 451 -19.89 2.73 -14.44
CA GLY A 451 -20.63 3.93 -14.81
C GLY A 451 -22.14 3.74 -14.87
N ILE A 452 -22.67 2.52 -14.74
CA ILE A 452 -24.13 2.27 -14.67
C ILE A 452 -24.58 1.95 -13.23
N LYS A 453 -24.11 0.83 -12.68
CA LYS A 453 -24.38 0.35 -11.32
C LYS A 453 -23.13 0.34 -10.45
N PHE A 454 -21.97 0.10 -11.05
CA PHE A 454 -20.69 0.04 -10.35
C PHE A 454 -19.81 1.22 -10.77
N PRO A 455 -18.92 1.69 -9.89
CA PRO A 455 -17.96 2.73 -10.26
C PRO A 455 -16.93 2.20 -11.26
N LYS A 456 -16.41 3.11 -12.09
CA LYS A 456 -15.28 2.85 -12.99
C LYS A 456 -14.00 2.67 -12.18
N GLY A 457 -13.11 1.78 -12.63
CA GLY A 457 -11.75 1.64 -12.10
C GLY A 457 -10.74 2.17 -13.10
N TYR A 458 -10.15 3.31 -12.82
CA TYR A 458 -9.24 4.01 -13.76
C TYR A 458 -7.82 3.43 -13.71
N ALA A 459 -7.03 3.73 -14.74
CA ALA A 459 -5.59 3.46 -14.75
C ALA A 459 -4.85 4.70 -15.27
N GLN A 460 -3.81 5.11 -14.56
CA GLN A 460 -2.94 6.23 -14.93
C GLN A 460 -1.57 5.68 -15.32
N PHE A 461 -1.02 6.20 -16.42
CA PHE A 461 0.29 5.80 -16.91
C PHE A 461 1.27 6.97 -16.95
N GLU A 462 2.56 6.67 -16.95
CA GLU A 462 3.65 7.62 -17.19
C GLU A 462 4.70 6.98 -18.11
N ALA A 463 5.39 7.78 -18.92
CA ALA A 463 6.48 7.34 -19.77
C ALA A 463 7.81 7.87 -19.20
N ILE A 464 8.68 6.96 -18.75
CA ILE A 464 9.96 7.29 -18.13
C ILE A 464 11.09 6.87 -19.06
N GLY A 465 12.02 7.79 -19.33
CA GLY A 465 13.22 7.55 -20.12
C GLY A 465 14.36 6.99 -19.27
N PHE A 466 15.16 6.14 -19.89
CA PHE A 466 16.30 5.47 -19.28
C PHE A 466 17.54 5.55 -20.17
N GLU A 467 18.71 5.61 -19.55
CA GLU A 467 20.02 5.40 -20.16
C GLU A 467 20.57 4.04 -19.70
N ASN A 468 21.18 3.26 -20.60
CA ASN A 468 21.63 1.87 -20.35
C ASN A 468 22.82 1.72 -19.37
N GLY A 469 23.15 2.76 -18.61
CA GLY A 469 24.25 2.70 -17.66
C GLY A 469 25.64 2.46 -18.29
N MET A 470 26.53 1.88 -17.49
CA MET A 470 27.93 1.63 -17.85
C MET A 470 28.10 0.36 -18.69
N ASP A 471 27.25 -0.64 -18.49
CA ASP A 471 27.32 -1.92 -19.21
C ASP A 471 26.72 -1.84 -20.64
N GLY A 472 25.99 -0.76 -20.92
CA GLY A 472 25.40 -0.44 -22.21
C GLY A 472 24.21 -1.32 -22.60
N LYS A 473 23.69 -2.12 -21.66
CA LYS A 473 22.56 -3.03 -21.86
C LYS A 473 21.29 -2.45 -21.26
N GLN A 474 20.17 -2.72 -21.91
CA GLN A 474 18.86 -2.34 -21.39
C GLN A 474 18.38 -3.36 -20.36
N GLY A 475 17.74 -2.87 -19.31
CA GLY A 475 17.04 -3.67 -18.31
C GLY A 475 17.95 -4.22 -17.21
N THR A 476 19.11 -3.62 -17.01
CA THR A 476 20.10 -4.01 -15.99
C THR A 476 20.05 -3.08 -14.77
N ALA A 477 20.73 -3.47 -13.70
CA ALA A 477 20.69 -2.75 -12.43
C ALA A 477 21.41 -1.39 -12.46
N ASP A 478 22.26 -1.14 -13.47
CA ASP A 478 22.97 0.12 -13.66
C ASP A 478 22.24 1.10 -14.60
N ASP A 479 21.06 0.74 -15.10
CA ASP A 479 20.20 1.64 -15.85
C ASP A 479 19.86 2.90 -15.05
N ILE A 480 19.98 4.05 -15.70
CA ILE A 480 19.73 5.34 -15.07
C ILE A 480 18.35 5.83 -15.49
N ALA A 481 17.42 5.89 -14.53
CA ALA A 481 16.14 6.57 -14.74
C ALA A 481 16.38 8.07 -14.93
N VAL A 482 16.16 8.56 -16.15
CA VAL A 482 16.32 9.97 -16.53
C VAL A 482 15.11 10.78 -16.06
N GLY A 483 13.90 10.26 -16.28
CA GLY A 483 12.66 10.91 -15.87
C GLY A 483 11.60 10.94 -16.97
N PRO A 484 10.51 11.71 -16.80
CA PRO A 484 9.41 11.76 -17.75
C PRO A 484 9.84 12.19 -19.16
N VAL A 485 9.28 11.52 -20.17
CA VAL A 485 9.52 11.82 -21.60
C VAL A 485 8.24 12.35 -22.23
N ASP A 486 8.37 13.35 -23.10
CA ASP A 486 7.25 13.83 -23.89
C ASP A 486 6.89 12.82 -25.00
N VAL A 487 5.69 12.26 -24.90
CA VAL A 487 5.22 11.16 -25.76
C VAL A 487 3.82 11.45 -26.31
N THR A 488 3.45 10.72 -27.36
CA THR A 488 2.06 10.52 -27.77
C THR A 488 1.57 9.18 -27.23
N TRP A 489 0.33 9.17 -26.74
CA TRP A 489 -0.30 7.99 -26.16
C TRP A 489 -1.30 7.39 -27.12
N SER A 490 -1.37 6.06 -27.16
CA SER A 490 -2.37 5.32 -27.92
C SER A 490 -2.70 3.98 -27.25
N THR A 491 -3.85 3.41 -27.59
CA THR A 491 -4.21 2.03 -27.24
C THR A 491 -4.05 1.17 -28.50
N GLN A 492 -3.47 -0.02 -28.36
CA GLN A 492 -3.33 -1.01 -29.44
C GLN A 492 -3.89 -2.36 -28.99
N GLU A 493 -4.34 -3.17 -29.96
CA GLU A 493 -4.85 -4.52 -29.68
C GLU A 493 -3.77 -5.43 -29.08
N PHE A 494 -4.13 -6.17 -28.03
CA PHE A 494 -3.38 -7.35 -27.61
C PHE A 494 -4.01 -8.56 -28.30
N LEU A 495 -3.36 -9.05 -29.37
CA LEU A 495 -3.89 -10.14 -30.19
C LEU A 495 -3.74 -11.50 -29.47
N ALA A 496 -4.61 -11.77 -28.49
CA ALA A 496 -4.68 -13.04 -27.77
C ALA A 496 -5.44 -14.11 -28.56
N VAL A 497 -6.46 -13.70 -29.32
CA VAL A 497 -7.30 -14.57 -30.15
C VAL A 497 -7.55 -13.97 -31.54
N TYR A 498 -8.07 -14.81 -32.45
CA TYR A 498 -8.52 -14.34 -33.75
C TYR A 498 -9.70 -13.37 -33.58
N TYR A 499 -9.62 -12.22 -34.27
CA TYR A 499 -10.61 -11.13 -34.26
C TYR A 499 -10.71 -10.31 -32.97
N ASP A 500 -9.61 -10.15 -32.23
CA ASP A 500 -9.58 -9.18 -31.13
C ASP A 500 -9.79 -7.76 -31.64
N ASP A 501 -10.83 -7.14 -31.07
CA ASP A 501 -11.27 -5.78 -31.30
C ASP A 501 -11.39 -5.00 -29.98
N ASP A 502 -10.70 -5.48 -28.94
CA ASP A 502 -10.81 -4.99 -27.57
C ASP A 502 -10.52 -3.49 -27.49
N ALA A 503 -9.49 -2.99 -28.18
CA ALA A 503 -9.11 -1.58 -28.14
C ALA A 503 -10.23 -0.64 -28.61
N LYS A 504 -11.17 -1.13 -29.45
CA LYS A 504 -12.36 -0.37 -29.85
C LYS A 504 -13.40 -0.23 -28.73
N TYR A 505 -13.50 -1.21 -27.84
CA TYR A 505 -14.60 -1.32 -26.87
C TYR A 505 -14.21 -0.99 -25.44
N VAL A 506 -12.95 -1.20 -25.04
CA VAL A 506 -12.54 -1.18 -23.62
C VAL A 506 -12.60 0.18 -22.94
N GLY A 507 -12.46 1.28 -23.69
CA GLY A 507 -12.45 2.63 -23.12
C GLY A 507 -11.62 3.60 -23.93
N ALA A 508 -11.22 4.70 -23.29
CA ALA A 508 -10.46 5.77 -23.92
C ALA A 508 -9.24 6.18 -23.10
N LEU A 509 -8.11 6.39 -23.78
CA LEU A 509 -6.87 6.91 -23.20
C LEU A 509 -6.73 8.39 -23.55
N SER A 510 -6.59 9.23 -22.52
CA SER A 510 -6.39 10.67 -22.71
C SER A 510 -4.94 11.03 -23.07
N PRO A 511 -4.67 12.24 -23.60
CA PRO A 511 -3.30 12.73 -23.82
C PRO A 511 -2.45 12.81 -22.55
N ALA A 512 -3.08 12.90 -21.37
CA ALA A 512 -2.41 12.86 -20.07
C ALA A 512 -2.19 11.43 -19.56
N ALA A 513 -2.40 10.42 -20.40
CA ALA A 513 -2.25 9.00 -20.09
C ALA A 513 -3.20 8.46 -19.01
N LEU A 514 -4.28 9.18 -18.71
CA LEU A 514 -5.39 8.65 -17.91
C LEU A 514 -6.29 7.80 -18.81
N PHE A 515 -6.40 6.51 -18.49
CA PHE A 515 -7.34 5.59 -19.11
C PHE A 515 -8.68 5.60 -18.37
N THR A 516 -9.76 5.85 -19.12
CA THR A 516 -11.14 5.77 -18.64
C THR A 516 -11.81 4.54 -19.25
N PRO A 517 -12.17 3.52 -18.45
CA PRO A 517 -12.82 2.32 -18.95
C PRO A 517 -14.24 2.63 -19.44
N ASN A 518 -14.77 1.79 -20.32
CA ASN A 518 -16.14 1.90 -20.81
C ASN A 518 -17.17 1.41 -19.77
N VAL A 519 -18.45 1.51 -20.11
CA VAL A 519 -19.55 1.04 -19.26
C VAL A 519 -19.56 -0.49 -19.11
N GLU A 520 -20.05 -0.95 -17.97
CA GLU A 520 -20.26 -2.37 -17.68
C GLU A 520 -21.54 -2.94 -18.31
N GLY A 521 -21.60 -4.26 -18.42
CA GLY A 521 -22.75 -5.01 -18.92
C GLY A 521 -22.60 -5.51 -20.36
N PRO A 522 -23.47 -6.43 -20.81
CA PRO A 522 -23.43 -7.00 -22.15
C PRO A 522 -23.51 -5.91 -23.23
N ASN A 523 -22.62 -5.95 -24.21
CA ASN A 523 -22.64 -5.04 -25.36
C ASN A 523 -23.07 -5.78 -26.63
N PRO A 524 -24.27 -5.50 -27.20
CA PRO A 524 -24.76 -6.13 -28.42
C PRO A 524 -23.87 -5.96 -29.66
N GLU A 525 -23.02 -4.92 -29.69
CA GLU A 525 -22.07 -4.70 -30.79
C GLU A 525 -20.85 -5.62 -30.72
N ARG A 526 -20.63 -6.28 -29.58
CA ARG A 526 -19.56 -7.26 -29.41
C ARG A 526 -20.04 -8.65 -29.76
N ARG A 527 -19.10 -9.47 -30.26
CA ARG A 527 -19.36 -10.88 -30.54
C ARG A 527 -19.92 -11.58 -29.29
N PHE A 528 -21.04 -12.29 -29.47
CA PHE A 528 -21.79 -12.97 -28.39
C PHE A 528 -22.37 -12.06 -27.30
N GLY A 529 -22.45 -10.74 -27.53
CA GLY A 529 -22.97 -9.83 -26.51
C GLY A 529 -22.05 -9.70 -25.30
N ARG A 530 -20.73 -9.93 -25.46
CA ARG A 530 -19.76 -9.81 -24.35
C ARG A 530 -19.74 -8.39 -23.79
N ASN A 531 -19.28 -8.24 -22.55
CA ASN A 531 -19.04 -6.92 -21.98
C ASN A 531 -17.86 -6.22 -22.68
N ASN A 532 -17.68 -4.93 -22.40
CA ASN A 532 -16.57 -4.13 -22.92
C ASN A 532 -15.21 -4.42 -22.26
N TYR A 533 -14.98 -5.60 -21.68
CA TYR A 533 -13.69 -5.95 -21.08
C TYR A 533 -12.74 -6.44 -22.19
N GLY A 534 -11.44 -6.45 -21.91
CA GLY A 534 -10.45 -6.91 -22.88
C GLY A 534 -9.03 -6.64 -22.45
N ASP A 535 -8.11 -7.13 -23.25
CA ASP A 535 -6.67 -7.00 -23.10
C ASP A 535 -6.14 -6.00 -24.12
N VAL A 536 -5.36 -5.01 -23.68
CA VAL A 536 -4.80 -4.00 -24.59
C VAL A 536 -3.37 -3.62 -24.24
N TRP A 537 -2.65 -3.14 -25.25
CA TRP A 537 -1.41 -2.41 -25.06
C TRP A 537 -1.69 -0.92 -24.89
N VAL A 538 -1.17 -0.33 -23.82
CA VAL A 538 -1.04 1.13 -23.69
C VAL A 538 0.34 1.52 -24.21
N VAL A 539 0.39 2.33 -25.27
CA VAL A 539 1.61 2.60 -26.01
C VAL A 539 2.01 4.06 -25.90
N ALA A 540 3.24 4.29 -25.44
CA ALA A 540 3.90 5.59 -25.49
C ALA A 540 4.85 5.64 -26.68
N THR A 541 4.84 6.73 -27.43
CA THR A 541 5.79 7.00 -28.52
C THR A 541 6.43 8.37 -28.32
N ALA A 542 7.74 8.43 -28.13
CA ALA A 542 8.48 9.67 -27.89
C ALA A 542 8.33 10.66 -29.06
N LYS A 543 8.18 11.94 -28.73
CA LYS A 543 8.09 13.00 -29.76
C LYS A 543 9.46 13.42 -30.27
N SER A 544 10.47 13.46 -29.39
CA SER A 544 11.83 13.92 -29.69
C SER A 544 12.86 12.80 -29.72
N GLU A 545 12.78 11.86 -28.77
CA GLU A 545 13.81 10.85 -28.56
C GLU A 545 13.73 9.75 -29.61
N LYS A 546 14.89 9.36 -30.14
CA LYS A 546 15.01 8.43 -31.27
C LYS A 546 15.98 7.30 -30.96
N ASP A 547 15.70 6.13 -31.52
CA ASP A 547 16.62 4.99 -31.51
C ASP A 547 17.82 5.23 -32.44
N LYS A 548 18.75 4.27 -32.45
CA LYS A 548 19.94 4.28 -33.32
C LYS A 548 19.63 4.29 -34.83
N PHE A 549 18.39 4.01 -35.23
CA PHE A 549 17.91 4.03 -36.60
C PHE A 549 17.12 5.29 -36.94
N GLY A 550 17.04 6.26 -36.02
CA GLY A 550 16.31 7.51 -36.20
C GLY A 550 14.80 7.39 -36.04
N LYS A 551 14.27 6.25 -35.57
CA LYS A 551 12.85 6.05 -35.28
C LYS A 551 12.52 6.54 -33.87
N PRO A 552 11.32 7.11 -33.64
CA PRO A 552 10.88 7.46 -32.30
C PRO A 552 10.98 6.27 -31.32
N LEU A 553 11.49 6.52 -30.11
CA LEU A 553 11.46 5.52 -29.05
C LEU A 553 9.99 5.19 -28.70
N SER A 554 9.70 3.92 -28.45
CA SER A 554 8.36 3.47 -28.07
C SER A 554 8.42 2.39 -26.99
N ALA A 555 7.43 2.39 -26.11
CA ALA A 555 7.24 1.34 -25.12
C ALA A 555 5.76 1.06 -24.91
N ARG A 556 5.47 -0.10 -24.33
CA ARG A 556 4.11 -0.59 -24.09
C ARG A 556 3.95 -1.05 -22.65
N ALA A 557 2.78 -0.82 -22.09
CA ALA A 557 2.31 -1.49 -20.88
C ALA A 557 1.14 -2.41 -21.24
N TYR A 558 1.11 -3.58 -20.61
CA TYR A 558 -0.01 -4.51 -20.73
C TYR A 558 -1.10 -4.10 -19.75
N MET A 559 -2.32 -3.89 -20.24
CA MET A 559 -3.45 -3.56 -19.39
C MET A 559 -4.61 -4.51 -19.62
N VAL A 560 -5.11 -5.06 -18.52
CA VAL A 560 -6.35 -5.82 -18.49
C VAL A 560 -7.49 -4.89 -18.08
N VAL A 561 -8.45 -4.65 -18.96
CA VAL A 561 -9.70 -4.00 -18.61
C VAL A 561 -10.71 -5.09 -18.28
N THR A 562 -11.12 -5.20 -17.01
CA THR A 562 -11.94 -6.31 -16.53
C THR A 562 -13.31 -5.85 -16.02
N VAL A 563 -14.15 -6.80 -15.63
CA VAL A 563 -15.46 -6.54 -15.04
C VAL A 563 -15.34 -5.73 -13.73
N PRO A 564 -16.43 -5.02 -13.31
CA PRO A 564 -16.44 -4.36 -12.01
C PRO A 564 -16.19 -5.37 -10.88
N ALA A 565 -15.68 -4.90 -9.74
CA ALA A 565 -15.70 -5.72 -8.54
C ALA A 565 -17.14 -5.83 -8.02
N TYR A 566 -17.83 -6.91 -8.42
CA TYR A 566 -19.21 -7.19 -7.99
C TYR A 566 -19.33 -7.42 -6.49
N GLN A 567 -18.25 -7.86 -5.85
CA GLN A 567 -18.15 -8.08 -4.43
C GLN A 567 -16.87 -7.41 -3.91
N LYS A 568 -16.99 -6.68 -2.80
CA LYS A 568 -15.88 -6.14 -2.03
C LYS A 568 -15.85 -6.86 -0.69
N TRP A 569 -14.80 -7.60 -0.43
CA TRP A 569 -14.61 -8.33 0.82
C TRP A 569 -13.93 -7.44 1.85
N ASP A 570 -14.46 -7.42 3.07
CA ASP A 570 -13.91 -6.64 4.18
C ASP A 570 -13.79 -7.52 5.43
N GLN A 571 -13.19 -8.70 5.22
CA GLN A 571 -12.86 -9.70 6.22
C GLN A 571 -11.39 -10.09 6.05
N PRO A 572 -10.67 -10.39 7.15
CA PRO A 572 -9.22 -10.48 7.12
C PRO A 572 -8.68 -11.67 6.30
N GLU A 573 -9.52 -12.66 5.98
CA GLU A 573 -9.16 -13.84 5.18
C GLU A 573 -9.13 -13.56 3.68
N VAL A 574 -9.83 -12.53 3.20
CA VAL A 574 -10.10 -12.34 1.76
C VAL A 574 -10.12 -10.87 1.34
N SER A 575 -9.86 -9.94 2.26
CA SER A 575 -9.85 -8.51 1.93
C SER A 575 -8.76 -8.17 0.93
N GLN A 576 -9.10 -7.28 0.00
CA GLN A 576 -8.20 -6.72 -1.01
C GLN A 576 -7.93 -5.24 -0.69
#